data_AF-A0A937EVA5-F1
#
_entry.id   AF-A0A937EVA5-F1
#
_cell.length_a   1.000
_cell.length_b   1.000
_cell.length_c   1.000
_cell.angle_alpha   90.00
_cell.angle_beta   90.00
_cell.angle_gamma   90.00
#
_symmetry.space_group_name_H-M   'P 1'
#
loop_
_entity.id
_entity.type
_entity.pdbx_description
1 polymer ?
#
loop_
_entity_poly.entity_id
_entity_poly.type
_entity_poly.pdbx_seq_one_letter_code
_entity_poly.pdbx_strand_id
1 'polypeptide(L)'
;MVLPTVILPGYLAGAIEYRDLEHALQAQGIPAITVPLRWQDWLPTLGGRSVAPILHQIDASVQQVLQQQGSGKINLIGHSAGGWLARIYLGEQPYCIHPKDGQNCLWHARPHIASLITLGTPHTSLERWTRKNLDFVNQTYPGAFYPDINYVCVAGKTIYGSRPNNWLAYSSYKLTCGTGNCWGDGITPIAAAHLHGAENLILEGANHSPRADRLWYGSPELLSIWTKYLT
;
A
#
# COMPACT_ATOMS: atom_id res chain seq x y z
N MET A 1 -2.62 13.97 19.00
CA MET A 1 -1.94 14.94 18.12
C MET A 1 -2.00 14.37 16.72
N VAL A 2 -2.21 15.18 15.69
CA VAL A 2 -2.25 14.69 14.31
C VAL A 2 -0.81 14.42 13.85
N LEU A 3 -0.50 13.18 13.49
CA LEU A 3 0.82 12.83 12.98
C LEU A 3 0.91 13.12 11.48
N PRO A 4 2.08 13.54 10.97
CA PRO A 4 2.26 13.70 9.54
C PRO A 4 2.18 12.33 8.85
N THR A 5 1.74 12.33 7.59
CA THR A 5 1.42 11.13 6.83
C THR A 5 2.21 11.09 5.54
N VAL A 6 2.80 9.93 5.22
CA VAL A 6 3.47 9.68 3.94
C VAL A 6 2.64 8.71 3.12
N ILE A 7 2.30 9.09 1.89
CA ILE A 7 1.54 8.28 0.93
C ILE A 7 2.51 7.55 0.00
N LEU A 8 2.39 6.24 -0.08
CA LEU A 8 3.20 5.34 -0.89
C LEU A 8 2.40 4.90 -2.12
N PRO A 9 2.77 5.35 -3.33
CA PRO A 9 2.11 4.96 -4.56
C PRO A 9 2.12 3.45 -4.83
N GLY A 10 1.11 3.00 -5.58
CA GLY A 10 1.02 1.67 -6.16
C GLY A 10 1.94 1.45 -7.36
N TYR A 11 2.07 0.19 -7.76
CA TYR A 11 2.95 -0.23 -8.86
C TYR A 11 2.65 0.53 -10.16
N LEU A 12 3.71 1.01 -10.83
CA LEU A 12 3.63 1.82 -12.06
C LEU A 12 2.91 3.18 -11.93
N ALA A 13 2.49 3.58 -10.73
CA ALA A 13 1.91 4.92 -10.50
C ALA A 13 2.99 5.92 -10.09
N GLY A 14 2.82 7.18 -10.49
CA GLY A 14 3.57 8.29 -9.95
C GLY A 14 2.92 8.92 -8.70
N ALA A 15 3.53 9.98 -8.19
CA ALA A 15 2.98 10.79 -7.11
C ALA A 15 1.81 11.67 -7.57
N ILE A 16 1.78 12.05 -8.86
CA ILE A 16 0.80 12.98 -9.41
C ILE A 16 -0.63 12.43 -9.30
N GLU A 17 -0.79 11.12 -9.41
CA GLU A 17 -2.07 10.42 -9.28
C GLU A 17 -2.66 10.49 -7.87
N TYR A 18 -1.87 10.81 -6.84
CA TYR A 18 -2.30 10.91 -5.44
C TYR A 18 -2.44 12.36 -4.97
N ARG A 19 -2.23 13.35 -5.84
CA ARG A 19 -2.31 14.78 -5.47
C ARG A 19 -3.64 15.14 -4.83
N ASP A 20 -4.75 14.61 -5.35
CA ASP A 20 -6.07 14.91 -4.80
C ASP A 20 -6.25 14.30 -3.41
N LEU A 21 -5.70 13.10 -3.16
CA LEU A 21 -5.69 12.50 -1.82
C LEU A 21 -4.83 13.32 -0.86
N GLU A 22 -3.64 13.72 -1.28
CA GLU A 22 -2.73 14.56 -0.49
C GLU A 22 -3.42 15.87 -0.08
N HIS A 23 -4.01 16.60 -1.04
CA HIS A 23 -4.75 17.82 -0.76
C HIS A 23 -5.97 17.58 0.14
N ALA A 24 -6.70 16.48 -0.05
CA ALA A 24 -7.87 16.17 0.77
C ALA A 24 -7.50 15.87 2.23
N LEU A 25 -6.37 15.20 2.47
CA LEU A 25 -5.85 14.99 3.82
C LEU A 25 -5.40 16.31 4.46
N GLN A 26 -4.68 17.15 3.71
CA GLN A 26 -4.26 18.48 4.17
C GLN A 26 -5.46 19.37 4.52
N ALA A 27 -6.53 19.32 3.72
CA ALA A 27 -7.78 20.03 4.00
C ALA A 27 -8.50 19.55 5.27
N GLN A 28 -8.26 18.30 5.71
CA GLN A 28 -8.72 17.77 7.00
C GLN A 28 -7.75 18.09 8.16
N GLY A 29 -6.71 18.88 7.92
CA GLY A 29 -5.69 19.22 8.92
C GLY A 29 -4.66 18.11 9.17
N ILE A 30 -4.58 17.12 8.28
CA ILE A 30 -3.59 16.04 8.35
C ILE A 30 -2.40 16.41 7.44
N PRO A 31 -1.21 16.72 8.00
CA PRO A 31 -0.04 16.99 7.19
C PRO A 31 0.28 15.74 6.37
N ALA A 32 0.29 15.85 5.05
CA ALA A 32 0.50 14.72 4.16
C ALA A 32 1.45 15.08 3.02
N ILE A 33 2.32 14.14 2.66
CA ILE A 33 3.11 14.18 1.43
C ILE A 33 3.05 12.83 0.73
N THR A 34 3.19 12.83 -0.59
CA THR A 34 3.33 11.62 -1.40
C THR A 34 4.81 11.37 -1.71
N VAL A 35 5.27 10.13 -1.59
CA VAL A 35 6.61 9.74 -2.06
C VAL A 35 6.74 10.13 -3.53
N PRO A 36 7.76 10.90 -3.94
CA PRO A 36 7.83 11.56 -5.25
C PRO A 36 8.22 10.60 -6.39
N LEU A 37 7.59 9.42 -6.44
CA LEU A 37 7.78 8.43 -7.49
C LEU A 37 7.22 8.95 -8.82
N ARG A 38 7.85 8.53 -9.90
CA ARG A 38 7.34 8.61 -11.27
C ARG A 38 7.14 7.19 -11.78
N TRP A 39 6.29 7.03 -12.79
CA TRP A 39 6.05 5.72 -13.40
C TRP A 39 7.36 5.03 -13.84
N GLN A 40 8.36 5.78 -14.34
CA GLN A 40 9.63 5.22 -14.78
C GLN A 40 10.51 4.68 -13.63
N ASP A 41 10.31 5.13 -12.40
CA ASP A 41 11.11 4.69 -11.25
C ASP A 41 10.78 3.22 -10.89
N TRP A 42 9.66 2.70 -11.39
CA TRP A 42 9.28 1.29 -11.29
C TRP A 42 9.95 0.40 -12.34
N LEU A 43 10.49 0.93 -13.44
CA LEU A 43 11.12 0.14 -14.52
C LEU A 43 12.20 -0.85 -14.03
N PRO A 44 13.08 -0.48 -13.07
CA PRO A 44 14.07 -1.41 -12.52
C PRO A 44 13.45 -2.62 -11.79
N THR A 45 12.21 -2.50 -11.31
CA THR A 45 11.51 -3.52 -10.52
C THR A 45 10.73 -4.53 -11.40
N LEU A 46 10.60 -4.26 -12.70
CA LEU A 46 9.82 -5.07 -13.64
C LEU A 46 10.26 -6.55 -13.65
N GLY A 47 9.28 -7.44 -13.78
CA GLY A 47 9.52 -8.89 -13.83
C GLY A 47 9.87 -9.48 -12.47
N GLY A 48 9.42 -8.87 -11.37
CA GLY A 48 9.68 -9.36 -10.01
C GLY A 48 11.11 -9.14 -9.54
N ARG A 49 11.79 -8.12 -10.08
CA ARG A 49 13.10 -7.69 -9.60
C ARG A 49 12.98 -6.98 -8.25
N SER A 50 14.14 -6.62 -7.71
CA SER A 50 14.23 -5.89 -6.45
C SER A 50 13.41 -4.60 -6.46
N VAL A 51 12.73 -4.37 -5.34
CA VAL A 51 12.02 -3.12 -5.06
C VAL A 51 12.82 -2.18 -4.17
N ALA A 52 14.09 -2.51 -3.86
CA ALA A 52 14.98 -1.66 -3.08
C ALA A 52 15.07 -0.21 -3.59
N PRO A 53 15.11 0.07 -4.92
CA PRO A 53 15.11 1.45 -5.40
C PRO A 53 13.86 2.27 -5.00
N ILE A 54 12.71 1.60 -4.85
CA ILE A 54 11.47 2.24 -4.38
C ILE A 54 11.53 2.45 -2.87
N LEU A 55 12.03 1.45 -2.12
CA LEU A 55 12.21 1.54 -0.67
C LEU A 55 13.18 2.67 -0.27
N HIS A 56 14.23 2.93 -1.05
CA HIS A 56 15.11 4.09 -0.80
C HIS A 56 14.37 5.43 -0.94
N GLN A 57 13.44 5.55 -1.89
CA GLN A 57 12.65 6.78 -2.06
C GLN A 57 11.61 6.94 -0.95
N ILE A 58 11.02 5.83 -0.49
CA ILE A 58 10.17 5.82 0.70
C ILE A 58 10.98 6.30 1.91
N ASP A 59 12.15 5.73 2.15
CA ASP A 59 13.00 6.09 3.27
C ASP A 59 13.39 7.57 3.25
N ALA A 60 13.88 8.08 2.12
CA ALA A 60 14.23 9.49 1.97
C ALA A 60 13.04 10.42 2.28
N SER A 61 11.82 10.05 1.85
CA SER A 61 10.61 10.84 2.12
C SER A 61 10.22 10.82 3.59
N VAL A 62 10.32 9.66 4.24
CA VAL A 62 10.02 9.51 5.67
C VAL A 62 11.03 10.27 6.52
N GLN A 63 12.33 10.15 6.23
CA GLN A 63 13.39 10.89 6.92
C GLN A 63 13.21 12.40 6.78
N GLN A 64 12.84 12.88 5.59
CA GLN A 64 12.55 14.29 5.36
C GLN A 64 11.38 14.78 6.24
N VAL A 65 10.29 14.03 6.32
CA VAL A 65 9.13 14.40 7.15
C VAL A 65 9.47 14.42 8.64
N LEU A 66 10.20 13.41 9.12
CA LEU A 66 10.64 13.33 10.51
C LEU A 66 11.51 14.55 10.88
N GLN A 67 12.44 14.93 10.01
CA GLN A 67 13.30 16.10 10.21
C GLN A 67 12.52 17.43 10.21
N GLN A 68 11.54 17.58 9.31
CA GLN A 68 10.78 18.83 9.16
C GLN A 68 9.74 19.05 10.27
N GLN A 69 9.09 17.98 10.73
CA GLN A 69 7.95 18.07 11.64
C GLN A 69 8.36 17.92 13.12
N GLY A 70 9.60 17.55 13.41
CA GLY A 70 10.08 17.31 14.78
C GLY A 70 9.32 16.20 15.52
N SER A 71 8.51 15.41 14.79
CA SER A 71 7.71 14.33 15.34
C SER A 71 8.58 13.07 15.47
N GLY A 72 8.44 12.36 16.60
CA GLY A 72 9.08 11.06 16.77
C GLY A 72 8.45 9.94 15.92
N LYS A 73 7.20 10.13 15.48
CA LYS A 73 6.44 9.16 14.68
C LYS A 73 5.63 9.79 13.54
N ILE A 74 5.32 9.00 12.52
CA ILE A 74 4.49 9.37 11.36
C ILE A 74 3.47 8.26 11.04
N ASN A 75 2.53 8.56 10.15
CA ASN A 75 1.63 7.58 9.55
C ASN A 75 2.08 7.22 8.12
N LEU A 76 1.81 5.99 7.70
CA LEU A 76 1.98 5.55 6.32
C LEU A 76 0.62 5.20 5.70
N ILE A 77 0.40 5.64 4.46
CA ILE A 77 -0.70 5.18 3.61
C ILE A 77 -0.09 4.43 2.43
N GLY A 78 -0.30 3.13 2.32
CA GLY A 78 0.15 2.33 1.19
C GLY A 78 -0.99 1.98 0.25
N HIS A 79 -0.95 2.45 -1.01
CA HIS A 79 -1.91 2.03 -2.02
C HIS A 79 -1.35 0.87 -2.85
N SER A 80 -2.15 -0.19 -3.07
CA SER A 80 -1.76 -1.33 -3.90
C SER A 80 -0.39 -1.85 -3.47
N ALA A 81 0.63 -1.83 -4.35
CA ALA A 81 1.99 -2.24 -4.00
C ALA A 81 2.64 -1.47 -2.83
N GLY A 82 2.29 -0.19 -2.66
CA GLY A 82 2.79 0.65 -1.57
C GLY A 82 2.55 0.05 -0.19
N GLY A 83 1.45 -0.69 0.01
CA GLY A 83 1.14 -1.28 1.32
C GLY A 83 2.04 -2.46 1.70
N TRP A 84 2.36 -3.37 0.78
CA TRP A 84 3.31 -4.44 1.10
C TRP A 84 4.77 -3.95 1.06
N LEU A 85 5.07 -2.89 0.31
CA LEU A 85 6.36 -2.18 0.41
C LEU A 85 6.54 -1.56 1.79
N ALA A 86 5.50 -0.94 2.36
CA ALA A 86 5.52 -0.43 3.73
C ALA A 86 5.84 -1.52 4.74
N ARG A 87 5.29 -2.74 4.58
CA ARG A 87 5.60 -3.87 5.45
C ARG A 87 7.09 -4.27 5.40
N ILE A 88 7.73 -4.19 4.23
CA ILE A 88 9.18 -4.37 4.10
C ILE A 88 9.93 -3.23 4.81
N TYR A 89 9.50 -2.00 4.60
CA TYR A 89 10.12 -0.80 5.16
C TYR A 89 10.08 -0.74 6.70
N LEU A 90 8.99 -1.21 7.31
CA LEU A 90 8.88 -1.36 8.76
C LEU A 90 9.92 -2.35 9.34
N GLY A 91 10.34 -3.30 8.51
CA GLY A 91 10.99 -4.53 8.90
C GLY A 91 12.39 -4.42 9.53
N GLU A 92 12.65 -5.31 10.47
CA GLU A 92 13.94 -5.49 11.16
C GLU A 92 14.86 -6.53 10.51
N GLN A 93 14.39 -7.21 9.45
CA GLN A 93 15.16 -8.16 8.66
C GLN A 93 15.57 -7.56 7.30
N PRO A 94 16.81 -7.79 6.84
CA PRO A 94 17.29 -7.26 5.57
C PRO A 94 16.48 -7.81 4.38
N TYR A 95 15.97 -6.92 3.51
CA TYR A 95 15.35 -7.27 2.23
C TYR A 95 16.42 -7.50 1.15
N CYS A 96 17.18 -8.58 1.29
CA CYS A 96 18.25 -8.95 0.36
C CYS A 96 17.94 -10.28 -0.33
N ILE A 97 16.83 -10.32 -1.08
CA ILE A 97 16.31 -11.55 -1.68
C ILE A 97 16.66 -11.71 -3.17
N HIS A 98 17.30 -10.71 -3.78
CA HIS A 98 17.75 -10.73 -5.17
C HIS A 98 19.28 -10.69 -5.29
N PRO A 99 19.87 -11.34 -6.31
CA PRO A 99 21.33 -11.42 -6.45
C PRO A 99 22.06 -10.07 -6.57
N LYS A 100 21.35 -9.00 -6.92
CA LYS A 100 21.89 -7.64 -7.08
C LYS A 100 21.52 -6.71 -5.92
N ASP A 101 20.88 -7.22 -4.88
CA ASP A 101 20.60 -6.42 -3.69
C ASP A 101 21.94 -6.10 -3.00
N GLY A 102 22.15 -4.83 -2.69
CA GLY A 102 23.34 -4.38 -1.96
C GLY A 102 23.28 -4.77 -0.48
N GLN A 103 24.35 -4.52 0.26
CA GLN A 103 24.41 -4.85 1.69
C GLN A 103 23.52 -3.96 2.59
N ASN A 104 23.05 -2.82 2.07
CA ASN A 104 22.22 -1.86 2.80
C ASN A 104 20.72 -2.01 2.44
N CYS A 105 20.12 -3.11 2.87
CA CYS A 105 18.71 -3.47 2.59
C CYS A 105 17.87 -3.60 3.87
N LEU A 106 18.36 -3.10 5.01
CA LEU A 106 17.67 -3.06 6.29
C LEU A 106 17.15 -1.63 6.53
N TRP A 107 15.85 -1.50 6.80
CA TRP A 107 15.19 -0.20 6.96
C TRP A 107 14.88 0.11 8.41
N HIS A 108 14.38 -0.86 9.18
CA HIS A 108 14.09 -0.74 10.60
C HIS A 108 13.27 0.52 10.94
N ALA A 109 12.28 0.86 10.10
CA ALA A 109 11.54 2.12 10.24
C ALA A 109 10.48 2.09 11.35
N ARG A 110 10.12 0.89 11.87
CA ARG A 110 9.10 0.69 12.91
C ARG A 110 9.13 1.71 14.05
N PRO A 111 10.27 2.08 14.67
CA PRO A 111 10.28 3.04 15.78
C PRO A 111 9.66 4.40 15.43
N HIS A 112 9.66 4.76 14.15
CA HIS A 112 9.16 6.03 13.62
C HIS A 112 7.76 5.95 13.00
N ILE A 113 7.13 4.78 12.98
CA ILE A 113 5.78 4.61 12.41
C ILE A 113 4.77 4.38 13.54
N ALA A 114 3.62 5.05 13.45
CA ALA A 114 2.48 4.84 14.35
C ALA A 114 1.42 3.94 13.70
N SER A 115 1.03 4.28 12.47
CA SER A 115 -0.02 3.56 11.74
C SER A 115 0.42 3.20 10.32
N LEU A 116 -0.04 2.05 9.83
CA LEU A 116 0.00 1.67 8.42
C LEU A 116 -1.43 1.43 7.93
N ILE A 117 -1.93 2.34 7.11
CA ILE A 117 -3.20 2.18 6.40
C ILE A 117 -2.91 1.67 4.99
N THR A 118 -3.53 0.56 4.59
CA THR A 118 -3.42 0.03 3.23
C THR A 118 -4.73 0.24 2.46
N LEU A 119 -4.62 0.68 1.20
CA LEU A 119 -5.74 0.93 0.30
C LEU A 119 -5.65 -0.05 -0.87
N GLY A 120 -6.53 -1.04 -0.92
CA GLY A 120 -6.56 -2.04 -2.00
C GLY A 120 -5.25 -2.80 -2.18
N THR A 121 -4.46 -2.97 -1.11
CA THR A 121 -3.16 -3.65 -1.18
C THR A 121 -3.33 -5.16 -1.24
N PRO A 122 -2.85 -5.86 -2.28
CA PRO A 122 -2.82 -7.31 -2.26
C PRO A 122 -1.73 -7.79 -1.28
N HIS A 123 -2.13 -8.27 -0.10
CA HIS A 123 -1.24 -8.87 0.89
C HIS A 123 -0.79 -10.28 0.52
N THR A 124 -1.42 -10.90 -0.48
CA THR A 124 -1.04 -12.20 -1.05
C THR A 124 -1.05 -12.12 -2.58
N SER A 125 -0.26 -12.96 -3.25
CA SER A 125 -0.32 -13.12 -4.71
C SER A 125 0.13 -14.51 -5.13
N LEU A 126 -0.53 -15.09 -6.13
CA LEU A 126 -0.07 -16.29 -6.83
C LEU A 126 0.69 -15.95 -8.12
N GLU A 127 0.73 -14.67 -8.50
CA GLU A 127 1.42 -14.19 -9.69
C GLU A 127 2.93 -14.31 -9.53
N ARG A 128 3.58 -15.00 -10.49
CA ARG A 128 5.01 -15.31 -10.45
C ARG A 128 5.91 -14.09 -10.16
N TRP A 129 5.56 -12.93 -10.70
CA TRP A 129 6.39 -11.73 -10.62
C TRP A 129 6.34 -11.07 -9.25
N THR A 130 5.16 -10.95 -8.64
CA THR A 130 5.00 -10.33 -7.31
C THR A 130 5.23 -11.32 -6.18
N ARG A 131 5.05 -12.63 -6.44
CA ARG A 131 5.08 -13.69 -5.44
C ARG A 131 6.38 -13.72 -4.65
N LYS A 132 7.55 -13.62 -5.30
CA LYS A 132 8.84 -13.65 -4.59
C LYS A 132 8.95 -12.56 -3.52
N ASN A 133 8.53 -11.34 -3.84
CA ASN A 133 8.58 -10.21 -2.90
C ASN A 133 7.56 -10.38 -1.77
N LEU A 134 6.33 -10.77 -2.12
CA LEU A 134 5.26 -11.02 -1.14
C LEU A 134 5.52 -12.23 -0.25
N ASP A 135 6.18 -13.27 -0.77
CA ASP A 135 6.61 -14.44 0.02
C ASP A 135 7.60 -14.01 1.10
N PHE A 136 8.59 -13.17 0.77
CA PHE A 136 9.45 -12.57 1.79
C PHE A 136 8.64 -11.80 2.83
N VAL A 137 7.70 -10.95 2.42
CA VAL A 137 6.89 -10.17 3.38
C VAL A 137 6.08 -11.09 4.29
N ASN A 138 5.41 -12.10 3.74
CA ASN A 138 4.48 -12.94 4.51
C ASN A 138 5.19 -14.00 5.36
N GLN A 139 6.38 -14.44 4.97
CA GLN A 139 7.20 -15.36 5.77
C GLN A 139 7.92 -14.62 6.91
N THR A 140 8.39 -13.41 6.65
CA THR A 140 9.16 -12.62 7.62
C THR A 140 8.27 -11.82 8.57
N TYR A 141 7.18 -11.25 8.05
CA TYR A 141 6.27 -10.37 8.77
C TYR A 141 4.80 -10.80 8.58
N PRO A 142 4.40 -12.00 9.04
CA PRO A 142 3.04 -12.52 8.86
C PRO A 142 1.99 -11.61 9.52
N GLY A 143 0.90 -11.36 8.80
CA GLY A 143 -0.21 -10.54 9.30
C GLY A 143 0.18 -9.11 9.66
N ALA A 144 -0.59 -8.53 10.57
CA ALA A 144 -0.23 -7.33 11.34
C ALA A 144 0.87 -7.70 12.35
N PHE A 145 2.10 -7.82 11.85
CA PHE A 145 3.20 -8.44 12.57
C PHE A 145 3.63 -7.68 13.83
N TYR A 146 3.68 -6.35 13.78
CA TYR A 146 4.14 -5.52 14.89
C TYR A 146 2.96 -5.04 15.75
N PRO A 147 2.82 -5.47 17.01
CA PRO A 147 1.65 -5.17 17.83
C PRO A 147 1.52 -3.69 18.24
N ASP A 148 2.61 -2.93 18.15
CA ASP A 148 2.67 -1.49 18.44
C ASP A 148 2.36 -0.60 17.21
N ILE A 149 2.14 -1.20 16.04
CA ILE A 149 1.72 -0.50 14.83
C ILE A 149 0.22 -0.70 14.63
N ASN A 150 -0.50 0.40 14.40
CA ASN A 150 -1.91 0.36 14.04
C ASN A 150 -2.07 0.00 12.56
N TYR A 151 -2.36 -1.28 12.26
CA TYR A 151 -2.62 -1.75 10.90
C TYR A 151 -4.10 -1.63 10.55
N VAL A 152 -4.41 -0.87 9.50
CA VAL A 152 -5.76 -0.74 8.96
C VAL A 152 -5.75 -1.11 7.48
N CYS A 153 -6.48 -2.15 7.10
CA CYS A 153 -6.50 -2.66 5.74
C CYS A 153 -7.87 -2.40 5.10
N VAL A 154 -7.89 -1.54 4.09
CA VAL A 154 -9.11 -1.05 3.44
C VAL A 154 -9.28 -1.73 2.09
N ALA A 155 -10.35 -2.52 1.96
CA ALA A 155 -10.69 -3.23 0.73
C ALA A 155 -11.86 -2.56 0.01
N GLY A 156 -11.73 -2.32 -1.29
CA GLY A 156 -12.83 -1.85 -2.12
C GLY A 156 -13.74 -2.99 -2.57
N LYS A 157 -15.04 -2.73 -2.60
CA LYS A 157 -16.06 -3.67 -3.08
C LYS A 157 -16.92 -2.99 -4.13
N THR A 158 -16.58 -3.21 -5.40
CA THR A 158 -17.26 -2.53 -6.53
C THR A 158 -17.51 -3.46 -7.71
N ILE A 159 -16.58 -4.37 -8.01
CA ILE A 159 -16.67 -5.28 -9.16
C ILE A 159 -16.61 -6.73 -8.67
N TYR A 160 -17.68 -7.46 -8.95
CA TYR A 160 -17.69 -8.92 -8.86
C TYR A 160 -16.99 -9.50 -10.09
N GLY A 161 -15.90 -10.23 -9.88
CA GLY A 161 -15.20 -10.95 -10.94
C GLY A 161 -16.06 -12.09 -11.44
N SER A 162 -16.32 -12.16 -12.75
CA SER A 162 -17.07 -13.25 -13.36
C SER A 162 -16.61 -13.52 -14.80
N ARG A 163 -17.24 -14.49 -15.47
CA ARG A 163 -17.09 -14.70 -16.92
C ARG A 163 -18.49 -14.89 -17.54
N PRO A 164 -18.74 -14.34 -18.75
CA PRO A 164 -17.83 -13.51 -19.55
C PRO A 164 -17.71 -12.06 -19.02
N ASN A 165 -18.66 -11.61 -18.20
CA ASN A 165 -18.71 -10.24 -17.67
C ASN A 165 -17.59 -10.00 -16.64
N ASN A 166 -16.92 -8.84 -16.67
CA ASN A 166 -15.83 -8.50 -15.75
C ASN A 166 -14.63 -9.47 -15.78
N TRP A 167 -14.31 -9.99 -16.97
CA TRP A 167 -13.22 -10.94 -17.18
C TRP A 167 -11.85 -10.46 -16.65
N LEU A 168 -11.57 -9.16 -16.72
CA LEU A 168 -10.31 -8.58 -16.25
C LEU A 168 -10.18 -8.72 -14.73
N ALA A 169 -11.23 -8.33 -13.99
CA ALA A 169 -11.31 -8.49 -12.55
C ALA A 169 -11.22 -9.96 -12.16
N TYR A 170 -12.00 -10.83 -12.81
CA TYR A 170 -11.92 -12.28 -12.59
C TYR A 170 -10.50 -12.82 -12.73
N SER A 171 -9.80 -12.42 -13.79
CA SER A 171 -8.45 -12.92 -14.09
C SER A 171 -7.43 -12.38 -13.10
N SER A 172 -7.53 -11.09 -12.73
CA SER A 172 -6.71 -10.49 -11.68
C SER A 172 -6.91 -11.20 -10.34
N TYR A 173 -8.16 -11.35 -9.89
CA TYR A 173 -8.49 -12.00 -8.61
C TYR A 173 -8.02 -13.45 -8.56
N LYS A 174 -8.16 -14.19 -9.67
CA LYS A 174 -7.63 -15.56 -9.76
C LYS A 174 -6.11 -15.61 -9.62
N LEU A 175 -5.38 -14.65 -10.18
CA LEU A 175 -3.93 -14.53 -10.02
C LEU A 175 -3.53 -14.06 -8.62
N THR A 176 -4.38 -13.30 -7.92
CA THR A 176 -4.08 -12.80 -6.58
C THR A 176 -4.39 -13.80 -5.47
N CYS A 177 -5.60 -14.39 -5.46
CA CYS A 177 -6.09 -15.25 -4.37
C CYS A 177 -6.57 -16.64 -4.81
N GLY A 178 -6.38 -17.00 -6.09
CA GLY A 178 -6.81 -18.30 -6.64
C GLY A 178 -8.29 -18.39 -7.01
N THR A 179 -9.11 -17.41 -6.59
CA THR A 179 -10.56 -17.39 -6.83
C THR A 179 -10.95 -16.20 -7.69
N GLY A 180 -11.37 -16.44 -8.93
CA GLY A 180 -11.82 -15.37 -9.83
C GLY A 180 -13.24 -14.86 -9.56
N ASN A 181 -14.11 -15.74 -9.05
CA ASN A 181 -15.51 -15.42 -8.70
C ASN A 181 -15.58 -14.85 -7.28
N CYS A 182 -15.15 -13.60 -7.11
CA CYS A 182 -15.24 -12.92 -5.82
C CYS A 182 -15.38 -11.40 -6.00
N TRP A 183 -15.66 -10.70 -4.91
CA TRP A 183 -15.73 -9.25 -4.88
C TRP A 183 -14.35 -8.61 -4.68
N GLY A 184 -14.17 -7.45 -5.29
CA GLY A 184 -12.99 -6.61 -5.14
C GLY A 184 -13.18 -5.23 -5.76
N ASP A 185 -12.07 -4.51 -5.87
CA ASP A 185 -12.02 -3.12 -6.38
C ASP A 185 -11.78 -3.03 -7.90
N GLY A 186 -11.90 -4.16 -8.60
CA GLY A 186 -11.60 -4.33 -10.02
C GLY A 186 -10.21 -4.90 -10.32
N ILE A 187 -9.29 -4.85 -9.35
CA ILE A 187 -7.91 -5.37 -9.48
C ILE A 187 -7.57 -6.30 -8.31
N THR A 188 -7.80 -5.87 -7.08
CA THR A 188 -7.49 -6.60 -5.86
C THR A 188 -8.78 -7.16 -5.25
N PRO A 189 -8.88 -8.48 -5.02
CA PRO A 189 -10.02 -9.08 -4.34
C PRO A 189 -9.97 -8.77 -2.84
N ILE A 190 -11.15 -8.64 -2.20
CA ILE A 190 -11.26 -8.33 -0.75
C ILE A 190 -10.44 -9.30 0.09
N ALA A 191 -10.50 -10.59 -0.24
CA ALA A 191 -9.77 -11.64 0.49
C ALA A 191 -8.24 -11.46 0.49
N ALA A 192 -7.68 -10.79 -0.52
CA ALA A 192 -6.26 -10.45 -0.55
C ALA A 192 -5.96 -9.05 0.01
N ALA A 193 -6.95 -8.17 0.05
CA ALA A 193 -6.83 -6.82 0.62
C ALA A 193 -6.90 -6.81 2.15
N HIS A 194 -7.51 -7.82 2.76
CA HIS A 194 -7.53 -7.99 4.20
C HIS A 194 -6.27 -8.69 4.72
N LEU A 195 -5.87 -8.34 5.95
CA LEU A 195 -4.68 -8.84 6.61
C LEU A 195 -5.04 -9.37 8.01
N HIS A 196 -4.59 -10.58 8.33
CA HIS A 196 -4.83 -11.17 9.65
C HIS A 196 -4.23 -10.30 10.77
N GLY A 197 -5.00 -10.02 11.82
CA GLY A 197 -4.59 -9.19 12.95
C GLY A 197 -4.72 -7.68 12.72
N ALA A 198 -5.07 -7.23 11.52
CA ALA A 198 -5.34 -5.82 11.23
C ALA A 198 -6.83 -5.47 11.47
N GLU A 199 -7.12 -4.17 11.62
CA GLU A 199 -8.47 -3.64 11.43
C GLU A 199 -8.81 -3.72 9.94
N ASN A 200 -9.80 -4.54 9.58
CA ASN A 200 -10.14 -4.81 8.18
C ASN A 200 -11.45 -4.12 7.80
N LEU A 201 -11.38 -3.16 6.87
CA LEU A 201 -12.51 -2.36 6.42
C LEU A 201 -12.92 -2.75 4.99
N ILE A 202 -14.21 -2.59 4.69
CA ILE A 202 -14.75 -2.71 3.33
C ILE A 202 -15.41 -1.39 2.95
N LEU A 203 -15.01 -0.84 1.80
CA LEU A 203 -15.63 0.35 1.21
C LEU A 203 -16.45 -0.05 -0.02
N GLU A 204 -17.76 0.08 0.09
CA GLU A 204 -18.68 -0.14 -1.03
C GLU A 204 -18.44 0.93 -2.12
N GLY A 205 -18.40 0.49 -3.38
CA GLY A 205 -18.21 1.35 -4.55
C GLY A 205 -16.77 1.76 -4.85
N ALA A 206 -15.83 1.58 -3.92
CA ALA A 206 -14.43 1.97 -4.12
C ALA A 206 -13.72 1.13 -5.20
N ASN A 207 -13.24 1.80 -6.24
CA ASN A 207 -12.40 1.23 -7.30
C ASN A 207 -10.91 1.30 -6.94
N HIS A 208 -10.12 0.48 -7.62
CA HIS A 208 -8.67 0.37 -7.36
C HIS A 208 -7.94 1.70 -7.59
N SER A 209 -8.07 2.28 -8.79
CA SER A 209 -7.23 3.40 -9.20
C SER A 209 -7.81 4.77 -8.85
N PRO A 210 -6.97 5.76 -8.50
CA PRO A 210 -7.36 7.15 -8.34
C PRO A 210 -7.73 7.76 -9.70
N ARG A 211 -9.03 7.72 -10.04
CA ARG A 211 -9.55 8.30 -11.28
C ARG A 211 -10.77 9.15 -10.98
N ALA A 212 -10.86 10.31 -11.62
CA ALA A 212 -11.95 11.27 -11.40
C ALA A 212 -13.33 10.75 -11.87
N ASP A 213 -13.37 9.75 -12.76
CA ASP A 213 -14.61 9.21 -13.33
C ASP A 213 -15.31 8.16 -12.45
N ARG A 214 -14.74 7.83 -11.29
CA ARG A 214 -15.23 6.76 -10.41
C ARG A 214 -14.85 7.00 -8.95
N LEU A 215 -15.64 6.45 -8.03
CA LEU A 215 -15.25 6.42 -6.62
C LEU A 215 -14.02 5.52 -6.43
N TRP A 216 -13.05 6.01 -5.66
CA TRP A 216 -11.88 5.26 -5.22
C TRP A 216 -11.60 5.57 -3.75
N TYR A 217 -10.65 4.89 -3.13
CA TYR A 217 -10.36 5.01 -1.69
C TYR A 217 -10.17 6.45 -1.19
N GLY A 218 -9.58 7.32 -2.01
CA GLY A 218 -9.34 8.73 -1.70
C GLY A 218 -10.45 9.70 -2.11
N SER A 219 -11.58 9.21 -2.62
CA SER A 219 -12.74 10.05 -2.94
C SER A 219 -13.30 10.71 -1.67
N PRO A 220 -13.67 12.01 -1.70
CA PRO A 220 -14.14 12.75 -0.52
C PRO A 220 -15.24 12.04 0.28
N GLU A 221 -16.16 11.35 -0.39
CA GLU A 221 -17.28 10.61 0.19
C GLU A 221 -16.82 9.43 1.05
N LEU A 222 -15.63 8.89 0.79
CA LEU A 222 -15.11 7.68 1.43
C LEU A 222 -14.01 7.97 2.47
N LEU A 223 -13.37 9.14 2.43
CA LEU A 223 -12.23 9.48 3.30
C LEU A 223 -12.56 9.31 4.78
N SER A 224 -13.69 9.87 5.24
CA SER A 224 -14.06 9.88 6.65
C SER A 224 -14.18 8.49 7.30
N ILE A 225 -14.36 7.44 6.48
CA ILE A 225 -14.51 6.06 6.94
C ILE A 225 -13.18 5.54 7.50
N TRP A 226 -12.05 5.93 6.90
CA TRP A 226 -10.74 5.37 7.22
C TRP A 226 -9.72 6.42 7.70
N THR A 227 -9.87 7.71 7.37
CA THR A 227 -8.89 8.74 7.80
C THR A 227 -8.89 8.97 9.31
N LYS A 228 -9.99 8.62 10.01
CA LYS A 228 -10.07 8.63 11.48
C LYS A 228 -9.04 7.72 12.18
N TYR A 229 -8.43 6.77 11.46
CA TYR A 229 -7.39 5.90 11.98
C TYR A 229 -5.96 6.47 11.80
N LEU A 230 -5.81 7.64 11.18
CA LEU A 230 -4.53 8.37 11.10
C LEU A 230 -4.28 9.09 12.42
N THR A 231 -3.77 8.35 13.41
CA THR A 231 -3.52 8.82 14.79
C THR A 231 -2.07 8.74 15.18
#